data_AF-A0A6L6F1I3-F1
#
_entry.id   AF-A0A6L6F1I3-F1
#
_cell.length_a   1.000
_cell.length_b   1.000
_cell.length_c   1.000
_cell.angle_alpha   90.00
_cell.angle_beta   90.00
_cell.angle_gamma   90.00
#
_symmetry.space_group_name_H-M   'P 1'
#
loop_
_entity.id
_entity.type
_entity.pdbx_description
1 polymer ?
#
loop_
_entity_poly.entity_id
_entity_poly.type
_entity_poly.pdbx_seq_one_letter_code
_entity_poly.pdbx_strand_id
1 'polypeptide(L)'
;MMSLQQYPDRIERLTLLAQSLVTDPSWDEVLRLLALRIFDFWGCQEVYLYEVHSGGSLKLKSSYGVVDPSKLEEISLATSPELGSVLSYGRTTWIVDAAEGDDLIPSTLGSHHNGGVVIAPLNRVNIPEFVLIATFAETLPENPASGPFMSSVVSLLELRVAMAEGGSARRTVAGAPASNVDFSERQQRILERIQEGKTNKSIARELGFSESTIR
;
A
#
# COMPACT_ATOMS: atom_id res chain seq x y z
N MET A 1 -31.92 -5.20 19.40
CA MET A 1 -31.60 -6.40 18.60
C MET A 1 -31.62 -5.99 17.13
N MET A 2 -30.46 -5.64 16.57
CA MET A 2 -30.33 -5.44 15.12
C MET A 2 -30.36 -6.81 14.44
N SER A 3 -31.20 -6.93 13.42
CA SER A 3 -31.38 -8.13 12.61
C SER A 3 -30.06 -8.54 11.95
N LEU A 4 -29.70 -9.83 12.03
CA LEU A 4 -28.56 -10.47 11.35
C LEU A 4 -28.61 -10.39 9.80
N GLN A 5 -29.60 -9.70 9.25
CA GLN A 5 -29.95 -9.68 7.83
C GLN A 5 -29.47 -8.41 7.09
N GLN A 6 -28.65 -7.57 7.73
CA GLN A 6 -28.19 -6.28 7.18
C GLN A 6 -26.69 -6.18 6.89
N TYR A 7 -25.96 -7.29 6.87
CA TYR A 7 -24.59 -7.24 6.34
C TYR A 7 -24.66 -7.44 4.83
N PRO A 8 -24.23 -6.45 4.01
CA PRO A 8 -24.22 -6.60 2.57
C PRO A 8 -23.33 -7.79 2.18
N ASP A 9 -23.64 -8.43 1.05
CA ASP A 9 -22.92 -9.61 0.60
C ASP A 9 -21.46 -9.25 0.29
N ARG A 10 -20.59 -9.56 1.26
CA ARG A 10 -19.15 -9.33 1.19
C ARG A 10 -18.51 -10.13 0.06
N ILE A 11 -19.06 -11.31 -0.25
CA ILE A 11 -18.57 -12.16 -1.35
C ILE A 11 -18.91 -11.50 -2.68
N GLU A 12 -20.12 -10.98 -2.84
CA GLU A 12 -20.52 -10.24 -4.04
C GLU A 12 -19.61 -9.03 -4.28
N ARG A 13 -19.28 -8.27 -3.22
CA ARG A 13 -18.37 -7.11 -3.29
C ARG A 13 -16.94 -7.49 -3.64
N LEU A 14 -16.39 -8.54 -3.02
CA LEU A 14 -15.07 -9.06 -3.39
C LEU A 14 -15.04 -9.55 -4.84
N THR A 15 -16.13 -10.19 -5.28
CA THR A 15 -16.28 -10.64 -6.67
C THR A 15 -16.33 -9.45 -7.63
N LEU A 16 -17.10 -8.41 -7.29
CA LEU A 16 -17.17 -7.17 -8.05
C LEU A 16 -15.80 -6.49 -8.17
N LEU A 17 -15.07 -6.38 -7.05
CA LEU A 17 -13.71 -5.83 -7.05
C LEU A 17 -12.80 -6.67 -7.95
N ALA A 18 -12.76 -7.99 -7.75
CA ALA A 18 -11.93 -8.88 -8.55
C ALA A 18 -12.23 -8.78 -10.06
N GLN A 19 -13.51 -8.76 -10.44
CA GLN A 19 -13.94 -8.61 -11.84
C GLN A 19 -13.51 -7.25 -12.42
N SER A 20 -13.66 -6.18 -11.64
CA SER A 20 -13.22 -4.85 -12.05
C SER A 20 -11.72 -4.80 -12.28
N LEU A 21 -10.91 -5.39 -11.39
CA LEU A 21 -9.45 -5.37 -11.54
C LEU A 21 -8.95 -6.10 -12.80
N VAL A 22 -9.71 -7.05 -13.34
CA VAL A 22 -9.38 -7.75 -14.60
C VAL A 22 -9.40 -6.81 -15.80
N THR A 23 -10.21 -5.74 -15.78
CA THR A 23 -10.28 -4.78 -16.88
C THR A 23 -9.18 -3.73 -16.84
N ASP A 24 -8.21 -3.86 -15.92
CA ASP A 24 -7.13 -2.91 -15.68
C ASP A 24 -7.61 -1.43 -15.56
N PRO A 25 -8.59 -1.13 -14.69
CA PRO A 25 -9.15 0.22 -14.54
C PRO A 25 -8.08 1.18 -14.01
N SER A 26 -8.24 2.49 -14.12
CA SER A 26 -7.30 3.42 -13.50
C SER A 26 -7.35 3.34 -11.96
N TRP A 27 -6.32 3.84 -11.26
CA TRP A 27 -6.38 3.90 -9.79
C TRP A 27 -7.54 4.77 -9.31
N ASP A 28 -7.88 5.87 -10.00
CA ASP A 28 -9.03 6.71 -9.66
C ASP A 28 -10.35 5.94 -9.73
N GLU A 29 -10.51 5.08 -10.75
CA GLU A 29 -11.67 4.20 -10.89
C GLU A 29 -11.74 3.15 -9.78
N VAL A 30 -10.58 2.59 -9.39
CA VAL A 30 -10.49 1.68 -8.24
C VAL A 30 -10.88 2.37 -6.95
N LEU A 31 -10.33 3.55 -6.65
CA LEU A 31 -10.65 4.26 -5.41
C LEU A 31 -12.13 4.66 -5.34
N ARG A 32 -12.70 5.09 -6.48
CA ARG A 32 -14.14 5.35 -6.59
C ARG A 32 -14.96 4.09 -6.34
N LEU A 33 -14.57 2.95 -6.90
CA LEU A 33 -15.25 1.68 -6.67
C LEU A 33 -15.17 1.27 -5.19
N LEU A 34 -13.99 1.42 -4.59
CA LEU A 34 -13.77 1.13 -3.17
C LEU A 34 -14.73 1.95 -2.30
N ALA A 35 -14.72 3.27 -2.45
CA ALA A 35 -15.56 4.16 -1.65
C ALA A 35 -17.06 3.94 -1.87
N LEU A 36 -17.50 3.89 -3.14
CA LEU A 36 -18.93 3.91 -3.50
C LEU A 36 -19.61 2.55 -3.49
N ARG A 37 -18.86 1.45 -3.54
CA ARG A 37 -19.45 0.11 -3.71
C ARG A 37 -18.85 -0.95 -2.80
N ILE A 38 -17.57 -0.87 -2.46
CA ILE A 38 -16.96 -1.88 -1.59
C ILE A 38 -17.13 -1.49 -0.13
N PHE A 39 -16.97 -0.22 0.20
CA PHE A 39 -16.96 0.32 1.56
C PHE A 39 -18.14 1.25 1.90
N ASP A 40 -19.09 1.43 1.00
CA ASP A 40 -20.28 2.30 1.19
C ASP A 40 -21.06 1.97 2.48
N PHE A 41 -21.11 0.71 2.88
CA PHE A 41 -21.82 0.22 4.06
C PHE A 41 -21.16 0.58 5.40
N TRP A 42 -19.92 1.06 5.35
CA TRP A 42 -19.23 1.70 6.48
C TRP A 42 -19.21 3.23 6.34
N GLY A 43 -19.90 3.79 5.33
CA GLY A 43 -19.91 5.22 5.09
C GLY A 43 -18.53 5.76 4.74
N CYS A 44 -17.77 5.06 3.88
CA CYS A 44 -16.46 5.53 3.42
C CYS A 44 -16.57 6.92 2.78
N GLN A 45 -15.78 7.87 3.29
CA GLN A 45 -15.81 9.26 2.87
C GLN A 45 -14.71 9.54 1.86
N GLU A 46 -13.48 9.17 2.23
CA GLU A 46 -12.30 9.48 1.44
C GLU A 46 -11.40 8.24 1.34
N VAL A 47 -10.73 8.13 0.21
CA VAL A 47 -9.76 7.08 -0.05
C VAL A 47 -8.55 7.71 -0.72
N TYR A 48 -7.38 7.40 -0.21
CA TYR A 48 -6.10 7.89 -0.68
C TYR A 48 -5.22 6.72 -1.07
N LEU A 49 -4.50 6.89 -2.19
CA LEU A 49 -3.43 5.99 -2.58
C LEU A 49 -2.14 6.78 -2.68
N TYR A 50 -1.20 6.46 -1.79
CA TYR A 50 0.13 7.03 -1.79
C TYR A 50 1.13 6.04 -2.37
N GLU A 51 2.11 6.53 -3.12
CA GLU A 51 3.29 5.81 -3.58
C GLU A 51 4.44 6.00 -2.59
N VAL A 52 5.08 4.91 -2.18
CA VAL A 52 6.20 4.92 -1.24
C VAL A 52 7.49 5.22 -1.99
N HIS A 53 8.14 6.34 -1.66
CA HIS A 53 9.43 6.71 -2.23
C HIS A 53 10.60 6.33 -1.31
N SER A 54 11.75 6.00 -1.91
CA SER A 54 12.97 5.59 -1.20
C SER A 54 13.56 6.67 -0.27
N GLY A 55 13.12 7.92 -0.41
CA GLY A 55 13.51 9.03 0.47
C GLY A 55 12.77 9.07 1.81
N GLY A 56 11.88 8.11 2.07
CA GLY A 56 11.04 8.13 3.27
C GLY A 56 9.88 9.14 3.15
N SER A 57 9.36 9.33 1.94
CA SER A 57 8.16 10.12 1.70
C SER A 57 7.10 9.31 0.96
N LEU A 58 5.86 9.74 1.12
CA LEU A 58 4.68 9.21 0.48
C LEU A 58 4.15 10.26 -0.48
N LYS A 59 4.05 9.93 -1.77
CA LYS A 59 3.52 10.86 -2.78
C LYS A 59 2.12 10.44 -3.20
N LEU A 60 1.17 11.38 -3.21
CA LEU A 60 -0.21 11.08 -3.59
C LEU A 60 -0.26 10.67 -5.07
N LYS A 61 -0.78 9.47 -5.33
CA LYS A 61 -0.96 8.92 -6.68
C LYS A 61 -2.39 9.10 -7.18
N SER A 62 -3.36 8.88 -6.30
CA SER A 62 -4.78 8.97 -6.60
C SER A 62 -5.56 9.22 -5.31
N SER A 63 -6.69 9.89 -5.42
CA SER A 63 -7.60 10.11 -4.30
C SER A 63 -9.06 10.16 -4.74
N TYR A 64 -9.94 9.89 -3.79
CA TYR A 64 -11.39 10.02 -3.92
C TYR A 64 -11.96 10.70 -2.67
N GLY A 65 -13.00 11.52 -2.85
CA GLY A 65 -13.70 12.21 -1.74
C GLY A 65 -13.07 13.53 -1.30
N VAL A 66 -11.90 13.89 -1.85
CA VAL A 66 -11.10 15.04 -1.45
C VAL A 66 -11.48 16.29 -2.25
N VAL A 67 -11.71 17.41 -1.56
CA VAL A 67 -12.04 18.70 -2.20
C VAL A 67 -10.81 19.38 -2.82
N ASP A 68 -9.64 19.30 -2.16
CA ASP A 68 -8.40 19.93 -2.61
C ASP A 68 -7.19 19.00 -2.41
N PRO A 69 -6.83 18.18 -3.41
CA PRO A 69 -5.71 17.24 -3.33
C PRO A 69 -4.33 17.90 -3.25
N SER A 70 -4.21 19.19 -3.60
CA SER A 70 -2.91 19.86 -3.69
C SER A 70 -2.19 19.99 -2.34
N LYS A 71 -2.96 20.00 -1.25
CA LYS A 71 -2.43 20.04 0.13
C LYS A 71 -1.91 18.70 0.63
N LEU A 72 -2.14 17.64 -0.15
CA LEU A 72 -1.92 16.25 0.22
C LEU A 72 -0.89 15.56 -0.66
N GLU A 73 -0.22 16.32 -1.54
CA GLU A 73 0.68 15.78 -2.57
C GLU A 73 1.81 14.93 -2.00
N GLU A 74 2.36 15.30 -0.84
CA GLU A 74 3.47 14.60 -0.23
C GLU A 74 3.40 14.59 1.31
N ILE A 75 3.72 13.44 1.90
CA ILE A 75 3.79 13.24 3.35
C ILE A 75 5.17 12.68 3.68
N SER A 76 5.89 13.35 4.58
CA SER A 76 7.18 12.86 5.07
C SER A 76 6.97 11.86 6.20
N LEU A 77 7.54 10.66 6.09
CA LEU A 77 7.48 9.66 7.16
C LEU A 77 8.31 10.08 8.38
N ALA A 78 9.25 11.01 8.22
CA ALA A 78 10.00 11.57 9.34
C ALA A 78 9.11 12.41 10.27
N THR A 79 8.03 12.99 9.75
CA THR A 79 7.07 13.79 10.50
C THR A 79 5.80 13.02 10.88
N SER A 80 5.73 11.74 10.50
CA SER A 80 4.59 10.85 10.78
C SER A 80 5.12 9.44 11.09
N PRO A 81 5.87 9.27 12.21
CA PRO A 81 6.53 8.00 12.55
C PRO A 81 5.54 6.84 12.71
N GLU A 82 4.31 7.14 13.07
CA GLU A 82 3.16 6.25 13.13
C GLU A 82 2.90 5.54 11.80
N LEU A 83 2.78 6.29 10.70
CA LEU A 83 2.68 5.73 9.36
C LEU A 83 3.91 4.92 8.97
N GLY A 84 5.10 5.41 9.36
CA GLY A 84 6.35 4.68 9.19
C GLY A 84 6.33 3.31 9.86
N SER A 85 5.70 3.20 11.03
CA SER A 85 5.54 1.94 11.75
C SER A 85 4.61 0.97 11.00
N VAL A 86 3.47 1.44 10.49
CA VAL A 86 2.52 0.63 9.71
C VAL A 86 3.22 0.03 8.48
N LEU A 87 4.01 0.84 7.79
CA LEU A 87 4.80 0.40 6.63
C LEU A 87 5.88 -0.61 7.01
N SER A 88 6.56 -0.40 8.13
CA SER A 88 7.62 -1.31 8.61
C SER A 88 7.09 -2.68 9.01
N TYR A 89 5.87 -2.73 9.57
CA TYR A 89 5.23 -4.01 9.92
C TYR A 89 4.56 -4.70 8.73
N GLY A 90 4.28 -3.96 7.65
CA GLY A 90 3.63 -4.50 6.44
C GLY A 90 2.21 -5.02 6.69
N ARG A 91 1.53 -4.50 7.73
CA ARG A 91 0.20 -4.96 8.14
C ARG A 91 -0.83 -3.86 7.98
N THR A 92 -2.07 -4.25 7.68
CA THR A 92 -3.21 -3.36 7.73
C THR A 92 -3.47 -2.94 9.18
N THR A 93 -3.46 -1.63 9.42
CA THR A 93 -3.79 -1.03 10.72
C THR A 93 -5.21 -0.51 10.68
N TRP A 94 -5.93 -0.81 11.75
CA TRP A 94 -7.33 -0.41 11.96
C TRP A 94 -7.39 0.55 13.14
N ILE A 95 -7.97 1.71 12.91
CA ILE A 95 -8.20 2.73 13.92
C ILE A 95 -9.72 2.84 14.05
N VAL A 96 -10.25 2.45 15.21
CA VAL A 96 -11.70 2.33 15.44
C VAL A 96 -12.32 3.69 15.77
N ASP A 97 -11.57 4.53 16.47
CA ASP A 97 -11.94 5.89 16.86
C ASP A 97 -10.85 6.87 16.40
N ALA A 98 -11.23 7.91 15.66
CA ALA A 98 -10.32 8.96 15.22
C ALA A 98 -9.61 9.66 16.39
N ALA A 99 -10.23 9.71 17.59
CA ALA A 99 -9.58 10.25 18.79
C ALA A 99 -8.37 9.42 19.25
N GLU A 100 -8.32 8.13 18.92
CA GLU A 100 -7.14 7.28 19.13
C GLU A 100 -6.15 7.35 17.96
N GLY A 101 -6.57 7.96 16.84
CA GLY A 101 -5.86 8.04 15.57
C GLY A 101 -5.31 9.40 15.20
N ASP A 102 -5.51 10.44 16.02
CA ASP A 102 -5.05 11.81 15.72
C ASP A 102 -3.52 11.88 15.47
N ASP A 103 -2.75 10.97 16.06
CA ASP A 103 -1.30 10.85 15.80
C ASP A 103 -0.98 10.02 14.54
N LEU A 104 -1.86 9.10 14.14
CA LEU A 104 -1.65 8.17 13.02
C LEU A 104 -2.07 8.76 11.67
N ILE A 105 -3.00 9.72 11.69
CA ILE A 105 -3.50 10.40 10.49
C ILE A 105 -2.73 11.72 10.37
N PRO A 106 -1.90 11.91 9.33
CA PRO A 106 -1.30 13.20 9.03
C PRO A 106 -2.35 14.31 9.10
N SER A 107 -2.10 15.35 9.89
CA SER A 107 -2.99 16.51 10.05
C SER A 107 -3.35 17.18 8.72
N THR A 108 -2.55 16.93 7.68
CA THR A 108 -2.82 17.32 6.29
C THR A 108 -4.08 16.66 5.73
N LEU A 109 -4.38 15.40 6.06
CA LEU A 109 -5.55 14.61 5.59
C LEU A 109 -6.90 15.08 6.16
N GLY A 110 -6.92 16.21 6.87
CA GLY A 110 -8.15 16.89 7.29
C GLY A 110 -8.71 16.39 8.61
N SER A 111 -9.43 17.28 9.30
CA SER A 111 -10.01 17.11 10.63
C SER A 111 -11.49 16.66 10.61
N HIS A 112 -11.92 15.99 9.54
CA HIS A 112 -13.33 15.63 9.31
C HIS A 112 -13.66 14.15 9.54
N HIS A 113 -12.72 13.37 10.08
CA HIS A 113 -12.91 11.95 10.35
C HIS A 113 -13.58 11.78 11.71
N ASN A 114 -14.91 11.68 11.74
CA ASN A 114 -15.65 11.41 12.98
C ASN A 114 -15.73 9.90 13.31
N GLY A 115 -15.23 9.04 12.42
CA GLY A 115 -15.35 7.59 12.49
C GLY A 115 -14.00 6.87 12.47
N GLY A 116 -13.95 5.72 11.81
CA GLY A 116 -12.74 4.90 11.71
C GLY A 116 -11.79 5.29 10.59
N VAL A 117 -10.55 4.81 10.68
CA VAL A 117 -9.54 4.90 9.62
C VAL A 117 -8.86 3.54 9.41
N VAL A 118 -8.63 3.20 8.14
CA VAL A 118 -7.88 2.00 7.75
C VAL A 118 -6.66 2.43 6.96
N ILE A 119 -5.49 1.96 7.39
CA ILE A 119 -4.21 2.19 6.72
C ILE A 119 -3.68 0.83 6.29
N ALA A 120 -3.62 0.59 4.99
CA ALA A 120 -3.22 -0.68 4.41
C ALA A 120 -2.00 -0.50 3.48
N PRO A 121 -0.81 -1.01 3.85
CA PRO A 121 0.28 -1.11 2.90
C PRO A 121 -0.10 -2.10 1.80
N LEU A 122 0.16 -1.75 0.54
CA LEU A 122 0.03 -2.64 -0.60
C LEU A 122 1.44 -3.05 -1.00
N ASN A 123 1.76 -4.31 -0.75
CA ASN A 123 3.11 -4.82 -0.91
C ASN A 123 3.30 -5.47 -2.29
N ARG A 124 4.47 -5.22 -2.88
CA ARG A 124 5.03 -6.04 -3.94
C ARG A 124 6.10 -6.93 -3.34
N VAL A 125 5.86 -8.24 -3.30
CA VAL A 125 6.83 -9.23 -2.78
C VAL A 125 7.36 -8.82 -1.39
N ASN A 126 6.45 -8.47 -0.47
CA ASN A 126 6.74 -8.00 0.90
C ASN A 126 7.43 -6.63 1.01
N ILE A 127 7.54 -5.86 -0.08
CA ILE A 127 8.03 -4.48 -0.05
C ILE A 127 6.82 -3.54 -0.23
N PRO A 128 6.51 -2.65 0.71
CA PRO A 128 5.40 -1.71 0.55
C PRO A 128 5.70 -0.75 -0.60
N GLU A 129 4.88 -0.78 -1.64
CA GLU A 129 5.01 0.11 -2.81
C GLU A 129 3.95 1.21 -2.77
N PHE A 130 2.76 0.88 -2.27
CA PHE A 130 1.70 1.84 -2.04
C PHE A 130 1.17 1.77 -0.61
N VAL A 131 0.50 2.84 -0.19
CA VAL A 131 -0.28 2.90 1.03
C VAL A 131 -1.68 3.35 0.69
N LEU A 132 -2.65 2.49 0.96
CA LEU A 132 -4.06 2.82 0.89
C LEU A 132 -4.49 3.37 2.25
N ILE A 133 -5.08 4.55 2.28
CA ILE A 133 -5.70 5.13 3.48
C ILE A 133 -7.18 5.34 3.16
N ALA A 134 -8.07 4.79 3.98
CA ALA A 134 -9.51 4.96 3.84
C ALA A 134 -10.10 5.52 5.14
N THR A 135 -10.94 6.54 5.01
CA THR A 135 -11.61 7.20 6.13
C THR A 135 -13.11 6.95 6.08
N PHE A 136 -13.74 6.88 7.25
CA PHE A 136 -15.13 6.46 7.40
C PHE A 136 -15.90 7.46 8.26
N ALA A 137 -17.16 7.71 7.90
CA ALA A 137 -18.05 8.61 8.64
C ALA A 137 -18.49 8.02 9.99
N GLU A 138 -18.50 6.69 10.09
CA GLU A 138 -18.92 5.94 11.26
C GLU A 138 -17.74 5.16 11.85
N THR A 139 -17.82 4.84 13.14
CA THR A 139 -16.86 3.92 13.77
C THR A 139 -16.98 2.55 13.10
N LEU A 140 -15.83 1.96 12.77
CA LEU A 140 -15.82 0.67 12.10
C LEU A 140 -16.33 -0.40 13.08
N PRO A 141 -17.36 -1.17 12.72
CA PRO A 141 -17.92 -2.15 13.64
C PRO A 141 -16.88 -3.23 13.95
N GLU A 142 -16.72 -3.52 15.25
CA GLU A 142 -15.96 -4.66 15.77
C GLU A 142 -16.67 -5.98 15.43
N ASN A 143 -16.72 -6.31 14.14
CA ASN A 143 -17.24 -7.56 13.63
C ASN A 143 -16.05 -8.46 13.28
N PRO A 144 -16.00 -9.72 13.79
CA PRO A 144 -14.91 -10.66 13.53
C PRO A 144 -14.60 -10.89 12.04
N ALA A 145 -15.59 -10.65 11.17
CA ALA A 145 -15.46 -10.83 9.74
C ALA A 145 -15.10 -9.54 8.96
N SER A 146 -14.99 -8.37 9.62
CA SER A 146 -14.50 -7.12 9.00
C SER A 146 -13.02 -7.21 8.65
N GLY A 147 -12.19 -7.73 9.57
CA GLY A 147 -10.75 -7.98 9.38
C GLY A 147 -10.46 -8.84 8.15
N PRO A 148 -11.01 -10.07 8.07
CA PRO A 148 -10.86 -10.95 6.91
C PRO A 148 -11.34 -10.32 5.59
N PHE A 149 -12.42 -9.55 5.60
CA PHE A 149 -12.91 -8.87 4.41
C PHE A 149 -11.93 -7.81 3.91
N MET A 150 -11.44 -6.93 4.78
CA MET A 150 -10.41 -5.94 4.38
C MET A 150 -9.13 -6.61 3.91
N SER A 151 -8.68 -7.66 4.60
CA SER A 151 -7.51 -8.44 4.18
C SER A 151 -7.69 -8.97 2.76
N SER A 152 -8.88 -9.48 2.43
CA SER A 152 -9.21 -9.94 1.08
C SER A 152 -9.21 -8.79 0.05
N VAL A 153 -9.72 -7.61 0.40
CA VAL A 153 -9.65 -6.42 -0.45
C VAL A 153 -8.19 -6.02 -0.70
N VAL A 154 -7.38 -5.93 0.35
CA VAL A 154 -5.96 -5.58 0.28
C VAL A 154 -5.21 -6.59 -0.60
N SER A 155 -5.41 -7.89 -0.40
CA SER A 155 -4.78 -8.93 -1.21
C SER A 155 -5.15 -8.83 -2.69
N LEU A 156 -6.40 -8.48 -3.04
CA LEU A 156 -6.79 -8.25 -4.43
C LEU A 156 -6.07 -7.04 -5.05
N LEU A 157 -5.90 -5.97 -4.27
CA LEU A 157 -5.16 -4.80 -4.71
C LEU A 157 -3.65 -5.08 -4.84
N GLU A 158 -3.06 -5.85 -3.91
CA GLU A 158 -1.67 -6.31 -4.00
C GLU A 158 -1.43 -7.19 -5.23
N LEU A 159 -2.38 -8.09 -5.55
CA LEU A 159 -2.32 -8.88 -6.78
C LEU A 159 -2.29 -7.97 -8.01
N ARG A 160 -3.11 -6.92 -8.05
CA ARG A 160 -3.06 -5.92 -9.12
C ARG A 160 -1.69 -5.23 -9.19
N VAL A 161 -1.14 -4.79 -8.06
CA VAL A 161 0.19 -4.18 -7.99
C VAL A 161 1.25 -5.12 -8.57
N ALA A 162 1.21 -6.40 -8.21
CA ALA A 162 2.12 -7.41 -8.74
C ALA A 162 1.91 -7.68 -10.25
N MET A 163 0.68 -7.59 -10.74
CA MET A 163 0.34 -7.85 -12.15
C MET A 163 0.65 -6.68 -13.09
N ALA A 164 0.61 -5.44 -12.60
CA ALA A 164 0.87 -4.24 -13.41
C ALA A 164 2.24 -4.25 -14.13
N GLU A 165 3.23 -5.00 -13.64
CA GLU A 165 4.52 -5.18 -14.32
C GLU A 165 4.64 -6.46 -15.18
N GLY A 166 3.70 -7.40 -15.07
CA GLY A 166 3.67 -8.59 -15.92
C GLY A 166 3.52 -8.28 -17.42
N GLY A 167 2.97 -7.11 -17.75
CA GLY A 167 2.91 -6.57 -19.12
C GLY A 167 4.09 -5.67 -19.51
N SER A 168 4.79 -5.07 -18.53
CA SER A 168 5.81 -4.04 -18.76
C SER A 168 7.25 -4.58 -18.72
N ALA A 169 7.48 -5.76 -18.10
CA ALA A 169 8.79 -6.42 -18.15
C ALA A 169 9.23 -6.91 -19.56
N ARG A 170 8.38 -6.74 -20.59
CA ARG A 170 8.73 -6.93 -22.02
C ARG A 170 8.93 -5.63 -22.80
N ARG A 171 8.76 -4.45 -22.18
CA ARG A 171 9.02 -3.16 -22.81
C ARG A 171 9.78 -2.24 -21.84
N THR A 172 11.10 -2.40 -21.80
CA THR A 172 12.10 -1.33 -22.04
C THR A 172 13.48 -1.81 -21.57
N VAL A 173 14.20 -2.54 -22.45
CA VAL A 173 15.68 -2.52 -22.51
C VAL A 173 16.09 -1.54 -23.63
N ALA A 174 15.35 -0.45 -23.76
CA ALA A 174 15.64 0.60 -24.72
C ALA A 174 15.20 1.94 -24.11
N GLY A 175 16.15 2.67 -23.52
CA GLY A 175 16.01 4.11 -23.35
C GLY A 175 15.79 4.69 -21.95
N ALA A 176 16.13 4.00 -20.86
CA ALA A 176 16.38 4.71 -19.60
C ALA A 176 17.81 5.27 -19.61
N PRO A 177 18.05 6.57 -19.36
CA PRO A 177 19.39 7.08 -19.15
C PRO A 177 19.94 6.35 -17.92
N ALA A 178 21.09 5.70 -18.07
CA ALA A 178 21.83 5.15 -16.96
C ALA A 178 22.07 6.29 -15.96
N SER A 179 21.30 6.32 -14.88
CA SER A 179 21.80 6.89 -13.65
C SER A 179 23.03 6.04 -13.31
N ASN A 180 24.22 6.57 -13.60
CA ASN A 180 25.48 6.01 -13.14
C ASN A 180 25.46 6.04 -11.61
N VAL A 181 24.81 5.06 -11.01
CA VAL A 181 25.11 4.64 -9.66
C VAL A 181 26.47 3.98 -9.80
N ASP A 182 27.53 4.75 -9.55
CA ASP A 182 28.88 4.22 -9.46
C ASP A 182 28.91 3.26 -8.27
N PHE A 183 28.63 1.99 -8.55
CA PHE A 183 28.86 0.92 -7.61
C PHE A 183 30.36 0.89 -7.31
N SER A 184 30.70 0.82 -6.03
CA SER A 184 32.07 0.46 -5.67
C SER A 184 32.43 -0.88 -6.33
N GLU A 185 33.70 -1.08 -6.69
CA GLU A 185 34.19 -2.36 -7.26
C GLU A 185 33.71 -3.57 -6.45
N ARG A 186 33.55 -3.38 -5.14
CA ARG A 186 33.02 -4.37 -4.21
C ARG A 186 31.54 -4.69 -4.45
N GLN A 187 30.68 -3.69 -4.58
CA GLN A 187 29.26 -3.89 -4.84
C GLN A 187 29.05 -4.53 -6.22
N GLN A 188 29.85 -4.12 -7.21
CA GLN A 188 29.79 -4.69 -8.54
C GLN A 188 30.12 -6.19 -8.53
N ARG A 189 31.17 -6.60 -7.80
CA ARG A 189 31.50 -8.02 -7.62
C ARG A 189 30.40 -8.80 -6.91
N ILE A 190 29.71 -8.21 -5.93
CA ILE A 190 28.59 -8.88 -5.24
C ILE A 190 27.44 -9.09 -6.23
N LEU A 191 27.10 -8.07 -7.02
CA LEU A 191 26.02 -8.12 -8.02
C LEU A 191 26.32 -9.17 -9.11
N GLU A 192 27.55 -9.25 -9.60
CA GLU A 192 27.99 -10.28 -10.55
C GLU A 192 27.77 -11.70 -9.99
N ARG A 193 28.11 -11.94 -8.71
CA ARG A 193 27.91 -13.24 -8.08
C ARG A 193 26.44 -13.58 -7.82
N ILE A 194 25.59 -12.58 -7.57
CA ILE A 194 24.14 -12.78 -7.48
C ILE A 194 23.57 -13.16 -8.84
N GLN A 195 24.02 -12.52 -9.93
CA GLN A 195 23.63 -12.87 -11.30
C GLN A 195 24.06 -14.30 -11.68
N GLU A 196 25.19 -14.78 -11.17
CA GLU A 196 25.64 -16.17 -11.28
C GLU A 196 24.82 -17.17 -10.43
N GLY A 197 23.84 -16.70 -9.65
CA GLY A 197 22.97 -17.54 -8.81
C GLY A 197 23.61 -18.00 -7.49
N LYS A 198 24.70 -17.35 -7.04
CA LYS A 198 25.34 -17.71 -5.76
C LYS A 198 24.55 -17.17 -4.58
N THR A 199 24.55 -17.93 -3.48
CA THR A 199 23.90 -17.53 -2.23
C THR A 199 24.76 -16.53 -1.44
N ASN A 200 24.14 -15.68 -0.61
CA ASN A 200 24.84 -14.68 0.22
C ASN A 200 25.96 -15.30 1.05
N LYS A 201 25.74 -16.50 1.61
CA LYS A 201 26.74 -17.27 2.35
C LYS A 201 27.95 -17.66 1.50
N SER A 202 27.73 -18.05 0.25
CA SER A 202 28.81 -18.40 -0.69
C SER A 202 29.61 -17.17 -1.09
N ILE A 203 28.93 -16.05 -1.37
CA ILE A 203 29.54 -14.77 -1.74
C ILE A 203 30.39 -14.23 -0.58
N ALA A 204 29.84 -14.30 0.65
CA ALA A 204 30.54 -13.89 1.86
C ALA A 204 31.85 -14.66 2.07
N ARG A 205 31.80 -15.99 1.88
CA ARG A 205 32.99 -16.84 1.98
C ARG A 205 34.03 -16.54 0.90
N GLU A 206 33.59 -16.27 -0.33
CA GLU A 206 34.48 -16.01 -1.46
C GLU A 206 35.14 -14.63 -1.39
N LEU A 207 34.41 -13.63 -0.88
CA LEU A 207 34.89 -12.24 -0.76
C LEU A 207 35.51 -11.92 0.62
N GLY A 208 35.51 -12.87 1.56
CA GLY A 208 36.10 -12.68 2.89
C GLY A 208 35.28 -11.78 3.84
N PHE A 209 33.96 -11.73 3.66
CA PHE A 209 33.05 -10.92 4.47
C PHE A 209 32.10 -11.77 5.34
N SER A 210 31.39 -11.13 6.26
CA SER A 210 30.26 -11.78 6.94
C SER A 210 29.05 -11.83 6.01
N GLU A 211 28.22 -12.85 6.17
CA GLU A 211 26.95 -12.99 5.43
C GLU A 211 26.03 -11.79 5.63
N SER A 212 26.05 -11.18 6.83
CA SER A 212 25.31 -9.96 7.13
C SER A 212 25.79 -8.73 6.36
N THR A 213 27.03 -8.74 5.86
CA THR A 213 27.60 -7.63 5.08
C THR A 213 27.31 -7.78 3.58
N ILE A 214 26.93 -8.98 3.13
CA ILE A 214 26.50 -9.23 1.75
C ILE A 214 25.01 -8.92 1.56
N ARG A 215 24.20 -9.12 2.61
CA ARG A 215 22.79 -8.70 2.65
C ARG A 215 22.68 -7.19 2.67
#